data_AF-A0A1X6YCE2-F1
#
_entry.id   AF-A0A1X6YCE2-F1
#
_cell.length_a   1.000
_cell.length_b   1.000
_cell.length_c   1.000
_cell.angle_alpha   90.00
_cell.angle_beta   90.00
_cell.angle_gamma   90.00
#
_symmetry.space_group_name_H-M   'P 1'
#
loop_
_entity.id
_entity.type
_entity.pdbx_description
1 polymer ?
#
loop_
_entity_poly.entity_id
_entity_poly.type
_entity_poly.pdbx_seq_one_letter_code
_entity_poly.pdbx_strand_id
1 'polypeptide(L)'
;MTEFKPLQSDVGDLAQGTDHRESVEGYHSVILRGDLYRVIACKDHLQWIIQCRAGVRHGGVRWDSLAYCRTRDALIRRWTGLQADGSTNWPSLERLPAQIGRS
;
A
#
# COMPACT_ATOMS: atom_id res chain seq x y z
N MET A 1 0.89 27.16 -36.30
CA MET A 1 -0.48 26.61 -36.18
C MET A 1 -0.36 25.19 -35.69
N THR A 2 -0.86 24.97 -34.47
CA THR A 2 -1.22 23.70 -33.82
C THR A 2 -0.18 22.58 -33.80
N GLU A 3 0.67 22.58 -32.77
CA GLU A 3 1.32 21.35 -32.30
C GLU A 3 0.33 20.50 -31.49
N PHE A 4 0.36 19.20 -31.77
CA PHE A 4 -0.43 18.16 -31.13
C PHE A 4 -0.04 18.01 -29.67
N LYS A 5 -0.98 18.25 -28.75
CA LYS A 5 -0.87 17.79 -27.37
C LYS A 5 -1.33 16.34 -27.32
N PRO A 6 -0.48 15.35 -27.01
CA PRO A 6 -0.98 14.01 -26.74
C PRO A 6 -1.91 14.10 -25.52
N LEU A 7 -3.12 13.54 -25.65
CA LEU A 7 -3.99 13.25 -24.51
C LEU A 7 -3.23 12.26 -23.63
N GLN A 8 -2.59 12.77 -22.59
CA GLN A 8 -1.84 11.96 -21.65
C GLN A 8 -2.86 11.16 -20.84
N SER A 9 -2.82 9.86 -21.05
CA SER A 9 -3.74 8.84 -20.56
C SER A 9 -3.90 8.88 -19.05
N ASP A 10 -5.16 8.95 -18.59
CA ASP A 10 -5.61 8.78 -17.21
C ASP A 10 -5.36 7.35 -16.68
N VAL A 11 -4.10 6.99 -16.45
CA VAL A 11 -3.74 5.87 -15.60
C VAL A 11 -2.83 6.42 -14.53
N GLY A 12 -3.42 6.65 -13.35
CA GLY A 12 -2.79 7.24 -12.18
C GLY A 12 -1.44 6.61 -11.90
N ASP A 13 -0.41 7.35 -12.28
CA ASP A 13 0.96 7.14 -11.84
C ASP A 13 0.90 7.27 -10.31
N LEU A 14 0.91 6.12 -9.63
CA LEU A 14 0.92 6.01 -8.18
C LEU A 14 2.23 6.63 -7.70
N ALA A 15 2.25 7.96 -7.58
CA ALA A 15 3.38 8.70 -7.06
C ALA A 15 3.78 8.04 -5.75
N GLN A 16 4.84 7.24 -5.77
CA GLN A 16 5.45 6.73 -4.57
C GLN A 16 5.83 7.97 -3.79
N GLY A 17 5.17 8.18 -2.66
CA GLY A 17 5.39 9.40 -1.89
C GLY A 17 6.84 9.48 -1.43
N THR A 18 7.25 10.62 -0.89
CA THR A 18 8.64 10.82 -0.45
C THR A 18 8.76 10.83 1.09
N ASP A 19 7.65 10.61 1.80
CA ASP A 19 7.63 10.67 3.25
C ASP A 19 8.09 9.33 3.86
N HIS A 20 8.84 9.43 4.96
CA HIS A 20 9.32 8.27 5.72
C HIS A 20 8.36 7.88 6.86
N ARG A 21 7.30 8.66 7.11
CA ARG A 21 6.31 8.36 8.16
C ARG A 21 5.30 7.34 7.65
N GLU A 22 5.37 6.13 8.17
CA GLU A 22 4.49 5.00 7.81
C GLU A 22 2.99 5.26 7.96
N SER A 23 2.57 6.27 8.73
CA SER A 23 1.15 6.58 8.97
C SER A 23 0.57 7.65 8.04
N VAL A 24 1.38 8.31 7.21
CA VAL A 24 0.88 9.36 6.31
C VAL A 24 0.52 8.82 4.93
N GLU A 25 -0.29 9.59 4.22
CA GLU A 25 -0.68 9.28 2.85
C GLU A 25 0.51 9.14 1.89
N GLY A 26 1.49 10.04 1.98
CA GLY A 26 2.65 10.09 1.09
C GLY A 26 3.81 9.17 1.50
N TYR A 27 3.54 8.06 2.19
CA TYR A 27 4.61 7.14 2.56
C TYR A 27 5.22 6.46 1.32
N HIS A 28 6.55 6.42 1.24
CA HIS A 28 7.25 6.00 0.02
C HIS A 28 7.17 4.50 -0.29
N SER A 29 7.15 3.65 0.75
CA SER A 29 7.19 2.19 0.58
C SER A 29 5.80 1.55 0.62
N VAL A 30 4.83 2.15 -0.08
CA VAL A 30 3.51 1.56 -0.32
C VAL A 30 3.62 0.50 -1.42
N ILE A 31 3.23 -0.72 -1.11
CA ILE A 31 3.22 -1.85 -2.05
C ILE A 31 1.87 -1.90 -2.77
N LEU A 32 0.79 -1.73 -2.00
CA LEU A 32 -0.57 -1.73 -2.51
C LEU A 32 -1.43 -0.73 -1.75
N ARG A 33 -2.37 -0.13 -2.47
CA ARG A 33 -3.33 0.82 -1.94
C ARG A 33 -4.71 0.52 -2.52
N GLY A 34 -5.68 0.35 -1.62
CA GLY A 34 -7.10 0.53 -1.90
C GLY A 34 -7.66 1.70 -1.09
N ASP A 35 -8.98 1.87 -1.10
CA ASP A 35 -9.64 3.03 -0.49
C ASP A 35 -9.61 3.01 1.06
N LEU A 36 -9.83 1.83 1.65
CA LEU A 36 -9.90 1.63 3.09
C LEU A 36 -8.66 0.97 3.66
N TYR A 37 -7.96 0.14 2.88
CA TYR A 37 -6.81 -0.62 3.33
C TYR A 37 -5.62 -0.43 2.40
N ARG A 38 -4.42 -0.53 2.97
CA ARG A 38 -3.17 -0.56 2.21
C ARG A 38 -2.17 -1.54 2.82
N VAL A 39 -1.18 -1.92 2.00
CA VAL A 39 -0.03 -2.71 2.44
C VAL A 39 1.24 -1.93 2.15
N ILE A 40 2.08 -1.80 3.16
CA ILE A 40 3.38 -1.11 3.07
C ILE A 40 4.51 -2.05 3.50
N ALA A 41 5.73 -1.80 3.02
CA ALA A 41 6.93 -2.28 3.71
C ALA A 41 7.30 -1.28 4.81
N CYS A 42 7.59 -1.78 6.02
CA CYS A 42 8.10 -0.91 7.07
C CYS A 42 9.43 -0.26 6.63
N LYS A 43 9.76 0.88 7.22
CA LYS A 43 10.94 1.70 6.82
C LYS A 43 12.27 0.94 6.89
N ASP A 44 12.34 -0.06 7.77
CA ASP A 44 13.53 -0.88 8.01
C ASP A 44 13.54 -2.17 7.15
N HIS A 45 12.53 -2.36 6.28
CA HIS A 45 12.35 -3.55 5.43
C HIS A 45 12.41 -4.89 6.20
N LEU A 46 11.87 -4.92 7.43
CA LEU A 46 11.83 -6.12 8.28
C LEU A 46 10.46 -6.82 8.29
N GLN A 47 9.40 -6.10 7.93
CA GLN A 47 8.03 -6.60 7.91
C GLN A 47 7.15 -5.80 6.95
N TRP A 48 6.11 -6.45 6.45
CA TRP A 48 4.97 -5.79 5.82
C TRP A 48 3.95 -5.37 6.88
N ILE A 49 3.29 -4.25 6.64
CA ILE A 49 2.26 -3.71 7.52
C ILE A 49 0.97 -3.56 6.74
N ILE A 50 -0.09 -4.21 7.20
CA ILE A 50 -1.46 -3.91 6.75
C ILE A 50 -1.96 -2.73 7.57
N GLN A 51 -2.46 -1.71 6.89
CA GLN A 51 -3.04 -0.54 7.53
C GLN A 51 -4.46 -0.30 7.05
N CYS A 52 -5.29 0.29 7.92
CA CYS A 52 -6.58 0.85 7.55
C CYS A 52 -6.56 2.36 7.61
N ARG A 53 -7.43 2.99 6.82
CA ARG A 53 -7.63 4.42 6.81
C ARG A 53 -8.35 4.82 8.09
N ALA A 54 -7.71 5.65 8.90
CA ALA A 54 -8.20 6.08 10.21
C ALA A 54 -8.91 7.44 10.17
N GLY A 55 -8.86 8.15 9.04
CA GLY A 55 -9.48 9.46 8.84
C GLY A 55 -8.48 10.53 8.40
N VAL A 56 -8.80 11.80 8.67
CA VAL A 56 -7.95 12.95 8.33
C VAL A 56 -7.48 13.60 9.63
N ARG A 57 -6.17 13.82 9.77
CA ARG A 57 -5.55 14.52 10.89
C ARG A 57 -4.60 15.58 10.37
N HIS A 58 -4.74 16.83 10.86
CA HIS A 58 -3.97 17.99 10.40
C HIS A 58 -3.99 18.17 8.87
N GLY A 59 -5.15 17.94 8.25
CA GLY A 59 -5.33 18.08 6.80
C GLY A 59 -4.78 16.92 5.95
N GLY A 60 -4.15 15.90 6.54
CA GLY A 60 -3.64 14.73 5.83
C GLY A 60 -4.39 13.45 6.19
N VAL A 61 -4.54 12.54 5.22
CA VAL A 61 -5.05 11.18 5.50
C VAL A 61 -4.08 10.45 6.41
N ARG A 62 -4.63 9.81 7.43
CA ARG A 62 -3.91 9.00 8.41
C ARG A 62 -4.27 7.53 8.25
N TRP A 63 -3.25 6.70 8.42
CA TRP A 63 -3.35 5.25 8.43
C TRP A 63 -2.94 4.69 9.79
N ASP A 64 -3.71 3.72 10.29
CA ASP A 64 -3.40 2.98 11.51
C ASP A 64 -3.07 1.52 11.17
N SER A 65 -2.09 0.97 11.87
CA SER A 65 -1.59 -0.39 11.65
C SER A 65 -2.51 -1.44 12.24
N LEU A 66 -2.89 -2.43 11.42
CA LEU A 66 -3.75 -3.55 11.82
C LEU A 66 -2.97 -4.84 12.05
N ALA A 67 -1.98 -5.12 11.20
CA ALA A 67 -1.21 -6.35 11.29
C ALA A 67 0.22 -6.14 10.77
N TYR A 68 1.14 -6.90 11.35
CA TYR A 68 2.54 -6.94 10.99
C TYR A 68 2.88 -8.36 10.53
N CYS A 69 3.44 -8.49 9.33
CA CYS A 69 3.68 -9.79 8.70
C CYS A 69 5.10 -9.85 8.16
N ARG A 70 5.84 -10.89 8.54
CA ARG A 70 7.19 -11.14 8.00
C ARG A 70 7.22 -12.08 6.80
N THR A 71 6.17 -12.88 6.63
CA THR A 71 6.05 -13.84 5.52
C THR A 71 4.88 -13.46 4.62
N ARG A 72 5.02 -13.76 3.32
CA ARG A 72 3.98 -13.49 2.32
C ARG A 72 2.71 -14.26 2.66
N ASP A 73 2.83 -15.52 3.08
CA ASP A 73 1.68 -16.35 3.41
C ASP A 73 0.90 -15.80 4.61
N ALA A 74 1.58 -15.27 5.63
CA ALA A 74 0.91 -14.62 6.75
C ALA A 74 0.19 -13.34 6.32
N LEU A 75 0.84 -12.54 5.45
CA LEU A 75 0.26 -11.33 4.88
C LEU A 75 -1.01 -11.65 4.07
N ILE A 76 -0.95 -12.62 3.16
CA ILE A 76 -2.09 -13.07 2.35
C ILE A 76 -3.21 -13.56 3.26
N ARG A 77 -2.93 -14.47 4.20
CA ARG A 77 -3.96 -15.01 5.11
C ARG A 77 -4.67 -13.91 5.91
N ARG A 78 -3.91 -12.96 6.47
CA ARG A 78 -4.47 -11.82 7.22
C ARG A 78 -5.30 -10.92 6.32
N TRP A 79 -4.81 -10.63 5.12
CA TRP A 79 -5.49 -9.79 4.14
C TRP A 79 -6.80 -10.43 3.67
N THR A 80 -6.79 -11.71 3.29
CA THR A 80 -7.99 -12.45 2.88
C THR A 80 -9.06 -12.43 3.97
N GLY A 81 -8.67 -12.50 5.25
CA GLY A 81 -9.60 -12.36 6.38
C GLY A 81 -10.25 -10.97 6.48
N LEU A 82 -9.58 -9.91 6.02
CA LEU A 82 -10.12 -8.54 5.98
C LEU A 82 -11.00 -8.28 4.74
N GLN A 83 -10.76 -8.99 3.64
CA GLN A 83 -11.47 -8.86 2.35
C GLN A 83 -12.79 -9.63 2.28
N ALA A 84 -13.34 -10.11 3.41
CA ALA A 84 -14.62 -10.82 3.43
C ALA A 84 -15.81 -9.98 2.92
N ASP A 85 -15.62 -8.67 2.69
CA ASP A 85 -16.59 -7.76 2.09
C ASP A 85 -16.52 -7.67 0.55
N GLY A 86 -15.56 -8.33 -0.10
CA GLY A 86 -15.47 -8.42 -1.57
C GLY A 86 -14.84 -7.21 -2.26
N SER A 87 -14.27 -6.26 -1.52
CA SER A 87 -13.92 -4.95 -2.06
C SER A 87 -12.76 -4.94 -3.06
N THR A 88 -11.79 -5.87 -3.02
CA THR A 88 -10.75 -5.94 -4.08
C THR A 88 -9.92 -7.24 -4.12
N ASN A 89 -9.71 -7.80 -5.32
CA ASN A 89 -8.76 -8.90 -5.56
C ASN A 89 -7.38 -8.33 -5.93
N TRP A 90 -6.34 -8.66 -5.16
CA TRP A 90 -4.99 -8.09 -5.31
C TRP A 90 -3.92 -9.16 -5.65
N PRO A 91 -3.73 -9.51 -6.94
CA PRO A 91 -2.74 -10.52 -7.37
C PRO A 91 -1.28 -10.13 -7.11
N SER A 92 -1.00 -8.86 -6.78
CA SER A 92 0.37 -8.36 -6.57
C SER A 92 1.02 -8.88 -5.28
N LEU A 93 0.25 -9.28 -4.26
CA LEU A 93 0.83 -9.84 -3.03
C LEU A 93 1.50 -11.20 -3.26
N GLU A 94 0.97 -12.00 -4.19
CA GLU A 94 1.52 -13.32 -4.56
C GLU A 94 2.93 -13.22 -5.15
N ARG A 95 3.26 -12.06 -5.73
CA ARG A 95 4.56 -11.78 -6.35
C ARG A 95 5.63 -11.35 -5.35
N LEU A 96 5.27 -11.11 -4.09
CA LEU A 96 6.24 -10.78 -3.05
C LEU A 96 7.17 -11.98 -2.76
N PRO A 97 8.39 -11.73 -2.26
CA PRO A 97 9.24 -12.80 -1.77
C PRO A 97 8.56 -13.55 -0.62
N ALA A 98 8.95 -14.79 -0.36
CA ALA A 98 8.36 -15.60 0.72
C ALA A 98 8.51 -14.93 2.11
N GLN A 99 9.61 -14.18 2.31
CA GLN A 99 9.91 -13.44 3.53
C GLN A 99 10.59 -12.11 3.21
N ILE A 100 10.32 -11.09 3.99
CA ILE A 100 11.01 -9.80 3.92
C ILE A 100 12.20 -9.75 4.92
N GLY A 101 13.26 -9.02 4.56
CA GLY A 101 14.41 -8.78 5.44
C GLY A 101 15.37 -9.97 5.61
N ARG A 102 15.30 -10.99 4.74
CA ARG A 102 16.34 -12.03 4.63
C ARG A 102 17.12 -11.80 3.33
N SER A 103 18.41 -11.50 3.46
CA SER A 103 19.42 -11.56 2.39
C SER A 103 19.91 -12.97 2.19
#